data_AF-A0A920T796-F1
#
_entry.id   AF-A0A920T796-F1
#
_cell.length_a   1.000
_cell.length_b   1.000
_cell.length_c   1.000
_cell.angle_alpha   90.00
_cell.angle_beta   90.00
_cell.angle_gamma   90.00
#
_symmetry.space_group_name_H-M   'P 1'
#
loop_
_entity.id
_entity.type
_entity.pdbx_description
1 polymer ?
#
loop_
_entity_poly.entity_id
_entity_poly.type
_entity_poly.pdbx_seq_one_letter_code
_entity_poly.pdbx_strand_id
1 'polypeptide(L)'
;MTGIPTCTLPTTTDGIACIATTRGGFTDVAKTAGVEDIAAGMSVSWCDYNGDGRPDLYVGNMFSSAGERIAYQRRFQPEADPAVRRQFQRHARGNTLFENVGDGTFRDVSVDRDVTMGRWAWGAPFADINNDGRPDLLVANGYITGEDTNDL
;
A
#
# COMPACT_ATOMS: atom_id res chain seq x y z
N MET A 1 -27.77 32.36 -1.06
CA MET A 1 -26.47 31.80 -0.66
C MET A 1 -26.73 30.65 0.31
N THR A 2 -26.93 29.44 -0.20
CA THR A 2 -27.06 28.22 0.60
C THR A 2 -25.65 27.68 0.84
N GLY A 3 -25.27 27.54 2.11
CA GLY A 3 -23.93 27.13 2.53
C GLY A 3 -23.52 25.78 1.96
N ILE A 4 -22.26 25.69 1.54
CA ILE A 4 -21.62 24.45 1.13
C ILE A 4 -21.53 23.56 2.38
N PRO A 5 -22.07 22.33 2.37
CA PRO A 5 -21.94 21.43 3.51
C PRO A 5 -20.46 21.06 3.69
N THR A 6 -19.91 21.42 4.84
CA THR A 6 -18.57 21.05 5.28
C THR A 6 -18.51 19.53 5.49
N CYS A 7 -17.70 18.86 4.68
CA CYS A 7 -17.43 17.44 4.77
C CYS A 7 -16.49 17.18 5.94
N THR A 8 -17.00 16.58 7.02
CA THR A 8 -16.18 16.08 8.12
C THR A 8 -15.78 14.64 7.82
N LEU A 9 -14.51 14.43 7.47
CA LEU A 9 -13.93 13.09 7.51
C LEU A 9 -13.95 12.62 8.98
N PRO A 10 -14.44 11.41 9.30
CA PRO A 10 -14.18 10.83 10.61
C PRO A 10 -12.67 10.67 10.77
N THR A 11 -12.15 11.10 11.91
CA THR A 11 -10.74 11.10 12.28
C THR A 11 -10.24 9.69 12.64
N THR A 12 -10.50 8.70 11.79
CA THR A 12 -9.93 7.36 11.95
C THR A 12 -8.64 7.29 11.14
N THR A 13 -7.56 7.01 11.84
CA THR A 13 -6.17 7.00 11.38
C THR A 13 -5.84 5.75 10.54
N ASP A 14 -6.87 5.15 9.92
CA ASP A 14 -6.82 3.80 9.37
C ASP A 14 -7.18 3.84 7.88
N GLY A 15 -6.16 3.69 7.01
CA GLY A 15 -6.35 3.29 5.61
C GLY A 15 -6.62 4.39 4.57
N ILE A 16 -6.16 4.15 3.33
CA ILE A 16 -6.11 5.12 2.21
C ILE A 16 -7.32 5.02 1.25
N ALA A 17 -8.35 4.23 1.55
CA ALA A 17 -9.42 3.95 0.60
C ALA A 17 -10.79 4.53 0.99
N CYS A 18 -11.01 5.80 0.63
CA CYS A 18 -12.33 6.44 0.60
C CYS A 18 -12.87 6.46 -0.84
N ILE A 19 -14.07 5.90 -1.07
CA ILE A 19 -14.75 6.02 -2.37
C ILE A 19 -15.69 7.24 -2.33
N ALA A 20 -15.59 8.12 -3.32
CA ALA A 20 -16.53 9.22 -3.50
C ALA A 20 -17.86 8.70 -4.05
N THR A 21 -18.96 8.99 -3.35
CA THR A 21 -20.30 8.71 -3.86
C THR A 21 -20.81 9.90 -4.68
N THR A 22 -21.64 9.62 -5.69
CA THR A 22 -22.21 10.60 -6.66
C THR A 22 -23.07 11.71 -6.04
N ARG A 23 -23.25 11.73 -4.72
CA ARG A 23 -23.98 12.77 -3.96
C ARG A 23 -23.06 13.66 -3.10
N GLY A 24 -21.79 13.80 -3.47
CA GLY A 24 -20.89 14.82 -2.92
C GLY A 24 -20.29 14.49 -1.55
N GLY A 25 -20.25 13.20 -1.16
CA GLY A 25 -19.63 12.73 0.08
C GLY A 25 -18.75 11.50 -0.14
N PHE A 26 -17.77 11.32 0.75
CA PHE A 26 -16.89 10.15 0.78
C PHE A 26 -17.45 9.11 1.76
N THR A 27 -17.32 7.84 1.41
CA THR A 27 -17.59 6.72 2.31
C THR A 27 -16.34 5.87 2.41
N ASP A 28 -15.90 5.62 3.64
CA ASP A 28 -14.86 4.65 3.91
C ASP A 28 -15.41 3.25 3.68
N VAL A 29 -14.78 2.53 2.74
CA VAL A 29 -15.10 1.15 2.39
C VAL A 29 -13.87 0.26 2.51
N ALA A 30 -12.77 0.75 3.08
CA ALA A 30 -11.48 0.06 3.11
C ALA A 30 -11.62 -1.36 3.69
N LYS A 31 -12.32 -1.45 4.82
CA LYS A 31 -12.60 -2.71 5.50
C LYS A 31 -13.45 -3.67 4.67
N THR A 32 -14.55 -3.18 4.08
CA THR A 32 -15.47 -4.00 3.29
C THR A 32 -14.88 -4.44 1.95
N ALA A 33 -13.99 -3.61 1.38
CA ALA A 33 -13.31 -3.91 0.13
C ALA A 33 -12.03 -4.75 0.34
N GLY A 34 -11.60 -5.00 1.58
CA GLY A 34 -10.40 -5.79 1.87
C GLY A 34 -9.08 -5.07 1.62
N VAL A 35 -9.08 -3.74 1.64
CA VAL A 35 -7.91 -2.88 1.42
C VAL A 35 -7.47 -2.12 2.68
N GLU A 36 -7.97 -2.55 3.84
CA GLU A 36 -7.52 -2.02 5.13
C GLU A 36 -6.05 -2.38 5.35
N ASP A 37 -5.20 -1.36 5.36
CA ASP A 37 -3.77 -1.50 5.51
C ASP A 37 -3.29 -0.58 6.64
N ILE A 38 -2.59 -1.17 7.60
CA ILE A 38 -2.03 -0.44 8.74
C ILE A 38 -0.68 0.19 8.39
N ALA A 39 -0.11 -0.12 7.23
CA ALA A 39 1.15 0.46 6.81
C ALA A 39 1.04 1.98 6.61
N ALA A 40 2.17 2.67 6.73
CA ALA A 40 2.24 4.12 6.55
C ALA A 40 2.22 4.47 5.06
N GLY A 41 1.02 4.56 4.48
CA GLY A 41 0.87 4.84 3.07
C GLY A 41 1.06 6.32 2.72
N MET A 42 1.73 6.54 1.59
CA MET A 42 2.23 7.84 1.13
C MET A 42 1.69 8.19 -0.26
N SER A 43 1.37 7.18 -1.07
CA SER A 43 0.85 7.36 -2.42
C SER A 43 -0.07 6.22 -2.80
N VAL A 44 -0.99 6.49 -3.72
CA VAL A 44 -1.90 5.49 -4.29
C VAL A 44 -1.85 5.57 -5.81
N SER A 45 -1.96 4.43 -6.48
CA SER A 45 -2.04 4.37 -7.95
C SER A 45 -2.93 3.20 -8.39
N TRP A 46 -3.71 3.44 -9.44
CA TRP A 46 -4.66 2.48 -9.99
C TRP A 46 -4.19 2.02 -11.37
N CYS A 47 -4.17 0.72 -11.61
CA CYS A 47 -3.76 0.15 -12.90
C CYS A 47 -4.25 -1.29 -13.04
N ASP A 48 -4.61 -1.72 -14.24
CA ASP A 48 -4.84 -3.14 -14.54
C ASP A 48 -3.50 -3.80 -14.84
N TYR A 49 -2.81 -4.32 -13.81
CA TYR A 49 -1.44 -4.80 -13.97
C TYR A 49 -1.37 -6.19 -14.60
N ASN A 50 -2.45 -6.97 -14.49
CA ASN A 50 -2.51 -8.35 -14.96
C ASN A 50 -3.21 -8.48 -16.33
N GLY A 51 -3.90 -7.44 -16.79
CA GLY A 51 -4.61 -7.38 -18.08
C GLY A 51 -5.99 -8.04 -18.05
N ASP A 52 -6.64 -8.11 -16.89
CA ASP A 52 -7.94 -8.75 -16.71
C ASP A 52 -9.15 -7.81 -16.87
N GLY A 53 -8.88 -6.55 -17.22
CA GLY A 53 -9.86 -5.50 -17.44
C GLY A 53 -10.36 -4.85 -16.15
N ARG A 54 -9.81 -5.20 -14.98
CA ARG A 54 -10.17 -4.61 -13.69
C ARG A 54 -8.98 -3.80 -13.15
N PRO A 55 -9.19 -2.54 -12.79
CA PRO A 55 -8.14 -1.77 -12.12
C PRO A 55 -7.79 -2.37 -10.75
N ASP A 56 -6.52 -2.64 -10.56
CA ASP A 56 -5.89 -3.01 -9.30
C ASP A 56 -5.35 -1.77 -8.58
N LEU A 57 -5.06 -1.92 -7.29
CA LEU A 57 -4.69 -0.83 -6.41
C LEU A 57 -3.28 -1.05 -5.86
N TYR A 58 -2.39 -0.12 -6.15
CA TYR A 58 -1.06 -0.06 -5.56
C TYR A 58 -0.96 1.05 -4.51
N VAL A 59 -0.45 0.71 -3.33
CA VAL A 59 -0.21 1.65 -2.23
C VAL A 59 1.28 1.69 -1.94
N GLY A 60 1.87 2.86 -2.16
CA GLY A 60 3.25 3.15 -1.74
C GLY A 60 3.27 3.42 -0.24
N ASN A 61 4.10 2.69 0.49
CA ASN A 61 4.26 2.75 1.93
C ASN A 61 5.70 3.11 2.33
N MET A 62 5.88 3.40 3.62
CA MET A 62 7.19 3.41 4.23
C MET A 62 7.76 1.99 4.36
N PHE A 63 9.08 1.87 4.23
CA PHE A 63 9.83 0.64 4.41
C PHE A 63 10.90 0.85 5.48
N SER A 64 11.21 -0.20 6.25
CA SER A 64 12.28 -0.16 7.25
C SER A 64 13.15 -1.42 7.17
N SER A 65 14.40 -1.28 6.73
CA SER A 65 15.39 -2.36 6.73
C SER A 65 15.66 -2.89 8.15
N ALA A 66 15.80 -1.98 9.11
CA ALA A 66 15.97 -2.34 10.52
C ALA A 66 14.73 -3.04 11.08
N GLY A 67 13.53 -2.55 10.74
CA GLY A 67 12.26 -3.16 11.13
C GLY A 67 12.12 -4.59 10.57
N GLU A 68 12.47 -4.79 9.30
CA GLU A 68 12.44 -6.10 8.64
C GLU A 68 13.44 -7.06 9.30
N ARG A 69 14.66 -6.60 9.59
CA ARG A 69 15.67 -7.42 10.25
C ARG A 69 15.32 -7.77 11.71
N ILE A 70 14.62 -6.89 12.42
CA ILE A 70 14.33 -7.05 13.86
C ILE A 70 12.99 -7.76 14.10
N ALA A 71 11.92 -7.33 13.42
CA ALA A 71 10.55 -7.80 13.70
C ALA A 71 10.33 -9.30 13.39
N TYR A 72 11.16 -9.87 12.52
CA TYR A 72 11.13 -11.28 12.17
C TYR A 72 11.98 -12.16 13.10
N GLN A 73 12.78 -11.58 14.00
CA GLN A 73 13.57 -12.36 14.95
C GLN A 73 12.69 -12.98 16.02
N ARG A 74 12.97 -14.24 16.39
CA ARG A 74 12.26 -14.92 17.49
C ARG A 74 12.30 -14.16 18.81
N ARG A 75 13.38 -13.41 19.07
CA ARG A 75 13.60 -12.62 20.30
C ARG A 75 12.87 -11.28 20.32
N PHE A 76 12.35 -10.81 19.18
CA PHE A 76 11.60 -9.55 19.17
C PHE A 76 10.22 -9.77 19.80
N GLN A 77 9.93 -9.02 20.86
CA GLN A 77 8.65 -9.06 21.58
C GLN A 77 8.21 -10.51 21.91
N PRO A 78 9.01 -11.27 22.68
CA PRO A 78 8.80 -12.71 22.85
C PRO A 78 7.52 -13.06 23.64
N GLU A 79 7.05 -12.15 24.48
CA GLU A 79 5.86 -12.30 25.31
C GLU A 79 4.61 -11.66 24.70
N ALA A 80 4.75 -10.92 23.59
CA ALA A 80 3.63 -10.26 22.95
C ALA A 80 2.77 -11.25 22.14
N ASP A 81 1.49 -10.92 21.99
CA ASP A 81 0.60 -11.63 21.08
C ASP A 81 1.21 -11.69 19.65
N PRO A 82 1.21 -12.85 18.97
CA PRO A 82 1.66 -12.95 17.59
C PRO A 82 1.04 -11.93 16.63
N ALA A 83 -0.19 -11.47 16.89
CA ALA A 83 -0.84 -10.41 16.12
C ALA A 83 -0.09 -9.09 16.18
N VAL A 84 0.41 -8.70 17.35
CA VAL A 84 1.21 -7.48 17.53
C VAL A 84 2.50 -7.57 16.71
N ARG A 85 3.17 -8.73 16.74
CA ARG A 85 4.38 -8.96 15.93
C ARG A 85 4.09 -8.85 14.43
N ARG A 86 2.97 -9.42 13.97
CA ARG A 86 2.52 -9.29 12.58
C ARG A 86 2.27 -7.84 12.17
N GLN A 87 1.79 -6.99 13.09
CA GLN A 87 1.60 -5.57 12.79
C GLN A 87 2.92 -4.83 12.54
N PHE A 88 3.96 -5.11 13.35
CA PHE A 88 5.31 -4.56 13.14
C PHE A 88 5.94 -5.08 11.85
N GLN A 89 5.79 -6.38 11.58
CA GLN A 89 6.27 -6.98 10.33
C GLN A 89 5.57 -6.34 9.12
N ARG A 90 4.26 -6.09 9.23
CA ARG A 90 3.48 -5.44 8.18
C ARG A 90 3.93 -4.01 7.90
N HIS A 91 4.17 -3.22 8.93
CA HIS A 91 4.71 -1.86 8.81
C HIS A 91 6.11 -1.85 8.19
N ALA A 92 6.95 -2.82 8.52
CA ALA A 92 8.31 -2.91 8.00
C ALA A 92 8.38 -3.42 6.54
N ARG A 93 7.36 -4.18 6.10
CA ARG A 93 7.33 -4.88 4.80
C ARG A 93 7.38 -3.93 3.59
N GLY A 94 6.91 -2.70 3.73
CA GLY A 94 6.84 -1.75 2.62
C GLY A 94 5.53 -1.82 1.84
N ASN A 95 5.64 -1.66 0.53
CA ASN A 95 4.50 -1.36 -0.35
C ASN A 95 3.48 -2.49 -0.47
N THR A 96 2.31 -2.14 -1.01
CA THR A 96 1.17 -3.05 -1.13
C THR A 96 0.59 -3.03 -2.54
N LEU A 97 0.36 -4.21 -3.10
CA LEU A 97 -0.46 -4.40 -4.31
C LEU A 97 -1.70 -5.22 -3.94
N PHE A 98 -2.85 -4.62 -4.20
CA PHE A 98 -4.17 -5.17 -4.02
C PHE A 98 -4.76 -5.51 -5.38
N GLU A 99 -4.93 -6.80 -5.65
CA GLU A 99 -5.54 -7.32 -6.88
C GLU A 99 -7.07 -7.31 -6.77
N ASN A 100 -7.75 -6.79 -7.79
CA ASN A 100 -9.20 -6.72 -7.84
C ASN A 100 -9.80 -8.07 -8.26
N VAL A 101 -10.56 -8.71 -7.37
CA VAL A 101 -11.12 -10.04 -7.63
C VAL A 101 -12.50 -10.00 -8.31
N GLY A 102 -13.02 -8.81 -8.63
CA GLY A 102 -14.19 -8.62 -9.50
C GLY A 102 -15.56 -8.58 -8.81
N ASP A 103 -15.61 -8.75 -7.50
CA ASP A 103 -16.84 -8.65 -6.68
C ASP A 103 -16.90 -7.37 -5.83
N GLY A 104 -16.03 -6.40 -6.13
CA GLY A 104 -15.86 -5.17 -5.35
C GLY A 104 -14.89 -5.31 -4.17
N THR A 105 -14.25 -6.48 -4.02
CA THR A 105 -13.18 -6.71 -3.05
C THR A 105 -11.82 -6.85 -3.71
N PHE A 106 -10.78 -6.77 -2.88
CA PHE A 106 -9.39 -6.88 -3.28
C PHE A 106 -8.65 -7.91 -2.43
N ARG A 107 -7.56 -8.43 -2.99
CA ARG A 107 -6.63 -9.35 -2.32
C ARG A 107 -5.23 -8.78 -2.30
N ASP A 108 -4.58 -8.77 -1.14
CA ASP A 108 -3.14 -8.48 -1.04
C ASP A 108 -2.33 -9.57 -1.74
N VAL A 109 -1.67 -9.22 -2.84
CA VAL A 109 -0.77 -10.09 -3.62
C VAL A 109 0.69 -9.61 -3.55
N SER A 110 1.01 -8.74 -2.59
CA SER A 110 2.27 -7.99 -2.59
C SER A 110 3.51 -8.87 -2.53
N VAL A 111 3.46 -9.92 -1.70
CA VAL A 111 4.56 -10.88 -1.53
C VAL A 111 4.67 -11.77 -2.76
N ASP A 112 3.53 -12.23 -3.29
CA ASP A 112 3.48 -13.12 -4.46
C ASP A 112 3.96 -12.43 -5.75
N ARG A 113 3.87 -11.10 -5.81
CA ARG A 113 4.31 -10.28 -6.95
C ARG A 113 5.63 -9.54 -6.68
N ASP A 114 6.28 -9.81 -5.55
CA ASP A 114 7.55 -9.21 -5.13
C ASP A 114 7.59 -7.67 -5.18
N VAL A 115 6.46 -7.02 -4.91
CA VAL A 115 6.36 -5.55 -4.93
C VAL A 115 6.62 -4.91 -3.57
N THR A 116 6.79 -5.73 -2.52
CA THR A 116 7.07 -5.25 -1.16
C THR A 116 8.38 -4.47 -1.09
N MET A 117 9.35 -4.85 -1.93
CA MET A 117 10.69 -4.26 -1.98
C MET A 117 10.81 -2.96 -2.80
N GLY A 118 9.77 -2.14 -2.86
CA GLY A 118 9.86 -0.78 -3.45
C GLY A 118 10.44 0.29 -2.50
N ARG A 119 10.98 -0.13 -1.35
CA ARG A 119 11.55 0.71 -0.28
C ARG A 119 10.59 1.80 0.19
N TRP A 120 11.11 2.89 0.76
CA TRP A 120 10.30 4.01 1.23
C TRP A 120 9.79 4.81 0.04
N ALA A 121 8.58 4.48 -0.41
CA ALA A 121 7.96 5.07 -1.58
C ALA A 121 7.29 6.42 -1.27
N TRP A 122 7.43 7.36 -2.20
CA TRP A 122 6.77 8.67 -2.20
C TRP A 122 5.74 8.80 -3.33
N GLY A 123 5.88 8.01 -4.39
CA GLY A 123 4.99 7.99 -5.54
C GLY A 123 5.24 6.75 -6.39
N ALA A 124 4.19 6.24 -7.04
CA ALA A 124 4.26 4.98 -7.75
C ALA A 124 3.45 4.93 -9.07
N PRO A 125 3.77 5.76 -10.09
CA PRO A 125 3.02 5.75 -11.34
C PRO A 125 3.23 4.45 -12.12
N PHE A 126 2.22 4.09 -12.91
CA PHE A 126 2.30 3.02 -13.90
C PHE A 126 2.51 3.62 -15.29
N ALA A 127 3.37 2.99 -16.09
CA ALA A 127 3.61 3.34 -17.49
C ALA A 127 4.11 2.12 -18.26
N ASP A 128 3.72 1.94 -19.50
CA ASP A 128 4.34 0.95 -20.40
C ASP A 128 5.63 1.54 -20.98
N ILE A 129 6.77 1.23 -20.35
CA ILE A 129 8.08 1.80 -20.71
C ILE A 129 8.76 0.99 -21.79
N ASN A 130 8.52 -0.32 -21.81
CA ASN A 130 9.14 -1.23 -22.75
C ASN A 130 8.30 -1.44 -24.03
N ASN A 131 7.09 -0.85 -24.08
CA ASN A 131 6.12 -0.93 -25.16
C ASN A 131 5.68 -2.38 -25.47
N ASP A 132 5.47 -3.20 -24.42
CA ASP A 132 4.95 -4.56 -24.53
C ASP A 132 3.42 -4.66 -24.34
N GLY A 133 2.77 -3.52 -24.10
CA GLY A 133 1.32 -3.43 -23.87
C GLY A 133 0.91 -3.78 -22.44
N ARG A 134 1.86 -4.01 -21.53
CA ARG A 134 1.62 -4.19 -20.10
C ARG A 134 2.18 -2.99 -19.33
N PRO A 135 1.51 -2.56 -18.26
CA PRO A 135 1.99 -1.45 -17.46
C PRO A 135 3.18 -1.89 -16.59
N ASP A 136 4.26 -1.12 -16.63
CA ASP A 136 5.36 -1.20 -15.68
C ASP A 136 5.10 -0.33 -14.45
N LEU A 137 5.53 -0.79 -13.28
CA LEU A 137 5.43 -0.05 -12.02
C LEU A 137 6.74 0.71 -11.76
N LEU A 138 6.65 2.05 -11.68
CA LEU A 138 7.78 2.90 -11.30
C LEU A 138 7.62 3.36 -9.86
N VAL A 139 8.57 3.07 -8.99
CA VAL A 139 8.51 3.51 -7.58
C VAL A 139 9.56 4.57 -7.30
N ALA A 140 9.12 5.81 -7.07
CA ALA A 140 9.98 6.87 -6.57
C ALA A 140 10.21 6.66 -5.07
N ASN A 141 11.42 6.27 -4.69
CA ASN A 141 11.77 6.01 -3.30
C ASN A 141 12.94 6.87 -2.81
N GLY A 142 12.99 7.06 -1.49
CA GLY A 142 13.95 7.95 -0.83
C GLY A 142 15.26 7.28 -0.39
N TYR A 143 15.66 6.18 -1.01
CA TYR A 143 16.91 5.50 -0.66
C TYR A 143 18.01 5.78 -1.69
N ILE A 144 19.20 6.15 -1.21
CA ILE A 144 20.39 6.19 -2.04
C ILE A 144 20.90 4.75 -2.15
N THR A 145 20.83 4.17 -3.35
CA THR A 145 21.55 2.93 -3.65
C THR A 145 22.98 3.29 -4.06
N GLY A 146 23.91 3.23 -3.11
CA GLY A 146 25.35 3.23 -3.41
C GLY A 146 25.85 1.83 -3.75
N GLU A 147 27.07 1.71 -4.27
CA GLU A 147 27.73 0.41 -4.49
C GLU A 147 28.06 -0.32 -3.17
N ASP A 148 28.12 0.41 -2.05
CA ASP A 148 28.36 -0.16 -0.73
C ASP A 148 27.05 -0.69 -0.13
N THR A 149 26.95 -2.02 -0.03
CA THR A 149 25.82 -2.71 0.59
C THR A 149 25.83 -2.66 2.12
N ASN A 150 26.88 -2.11 2.75
CA ASN A 150 27.02 -2.02 4.22
C ASN A 150 26.49 -0.71 4.83
N ASP A 151 25.92 0.18 4.01
CA ASP A 151 25.29 1.45 4.43
C ASP A 151 23.94 1.26 5.16
N LEU A 152 23.36 0.05 5.12
CA LEU A 152 21.99 -0.24 5.55
C LEU A 152 21.86 -0.96 6.91
#